data_AF-A0A7C6TWL9-F1
#
_entry.id   AF-A0A7C6TWL9-F1
#
_cell.length_a   1.000
_cell.length_b   1.000
_cell.length_c   1.000
_cell.angle_alpha   90.00
_cell.angle_beta   90.00
_cell.angle_gamma   90.00
#
_symmetry.space_group_name_H-M   'P 1'
#
loop_
_entity.id
_entity.type
_entity.pdbx_description
1 polymer ?
#
loop_
_entity_poly.entity_id
_entity_poly.type
_entity_poly.pdbx_seq_one_letter_code
_entity_poly.pdbx_strand_id
1 'polypeptide(L)'
;MAVKGYTREEMEQVKHKRRIRTFYIVLSALLFLSALNVVFAFLKIGVLGFVTLLIFLFLFVIFVRDIDALDEEGHNTVKFRRYKTLALIIFIFTFAMAVLRI
;
A
#
# COMPACT_ATOMS: atom_id res chain seq x y z
N MET A 1 -29.77 -6.48 29.18
CA MET A 1 -28.61 -7.10 28.52
C MET A 1 -27.97 -6.08 27.61
N ALA A 2 -26.84 -5.51 28.04
CA ALA A 2 -26.01 -4.65 27.22
C ALA A 2 -25.30 -5.53 26.18
N VAL A 3 -25.90 -5.70 25.01
CA VAL A 3 -25.12 -6.05 23.83
C VAL A 3 -24.18 -4.87 23.62
N LYS A 4 -22.88 -5.10 23.81
CA LYS A 4 -21.76 -4.15 23.68
C LYS A 4 -21.87 -3.33 22.39
N GLY A 5 -22.68 -2.28 22.43
CA GLY A 5 -22.87 -1.33 21.37
C GLY A 5 -21.90 -0.19 21.62
N TYR A 6 -20.75 -0.25 20.98
CA TYR A 6 -19.95 0.95 20.75
C TYR A 6 -20.90 2.04 20.23
N THR A 7 -20.79 3.27 20.75
CA THR A 7 -21.51 4.40 20.16
C THR A 7 -21.10 4.53 18.70
N ARG A 8 -21.97 5.10 17.85
CA ARG A 8 -21.72 5.22 16.40
C ARG A 8 -20.36 5.89 16.12
N GLU A 9 -19.99 6.84 16.96
CA GLU A 9 -18.69 7.53 16.96
C GLU A 9 -17.51 6.63 17.35
N GLU A 10 -17.63 5.80 18.38
CA GLU A 10 -16.59 4.83 18.76
C GLU A 10 -16.38 3.76 17.67
N MET A 11 -17.47 3.33 17.03
CA MET A 11 -17.42 2.36 15.93
C MET A 11 -16.70 2.92 14.69
N GLU A 12 -16.89 4.21 14.40
CA GLU A 12 -16.16 4.94 13.35
C GLU A 12 -14.69 5.13 13.72
N GLN A 13 -14.36 5.50 14.96
CA GLN A 13 -12.98 5.62 15.42
C GLN A 13 -12.21 4.29 15.36
N VAL A 14 -12.84 3.17 15.76
CA VAL A 14 -12.22 1.85 15.69
C VAL A 14 -11.99 1.41 14.24
N LYS A 15 -12.97 1.64 13.34
CA LYS A 15 -12.81 1.39 11.90
C LYS A 15 -11.68 2.22 11.30
N HIS A 16 -11.61 3.51 11.66
CA HIS A 16 -10.58 4.42 11.16
C HIS A 16 -9.18 4.04 11.66
N LYS A 17 -9.02 3.74 12.95
CA LYS A 17 -7.74 3.27 13.52
C LYS A 17 -7.28 1.96 12.88
N ARG A 18 -8.22 1.07 12.54
CA ARG A 18 -7.94 -0.17 11.82
C ARG A 18 -7.50 0.11 10.38
N ARG A 19 -8.18 1.01 9.65
CA ARG A 19 -7.78 1.43 8.30
C ARG A 19 -6.41 2.08 8.25
N ILE A 20 -6.10 3.00 9.17
CA ILE A 20 -4.76 3.60 9.27
C ILE A 20 -3.70 2.53 9.53
N ARG A 21 -3.97 1.57 10.43
CA ARG A 21 -3.04 0.47 10.69
C ARG A 21 -2.83 -0.38 9.43
N THR A 22 -3.89 -0.75 8.72
CA THR A 22 -3.81 -1.48 7.45
C THR A 22 -3.00 -0.70 6.43
N PHE A 23 -3.26 0.61 6.29
CA PHE A 23 -2.53 1.50 5.39
C PHE A 23 -1.01 1.47 5.65
N TYR A 24 -0.57 1.60 6.90
CA TYR A 24 0.85 1.53 7.24
C TYR A 24 1.47 0.14 7.01
N ILE A 25 0.70 -0.93 7.25
CA ILE A 25 1.15 -2.30 6.97
C ILE A 25 1.35 -2.49 5.47
N VAL A 26 0.37 -2.08 4.66
CA VAL A 26 0.43 -2.18 3.20
C VAL A 26 1.56 -1.31 2.65
N LEU A 27 1.72 -0.08 3.16
CA LEU A 27 2.83 0.79 2.79
C LEU A 27 4.20 0.15 3.08
N SER A 28 4.34 -0.44 4.26
CA SER A 28 5.58 -1.14 4.66
C SER A 28 5.83 -2.37 3.79
N ALA A 29 4.78 -3.13 3.46
CA ALA A 29 4.86 -4.27 2.55
C ALA A 29 5.28 -3.85 1.13
N LEU A 30 4.75 -2.74 0.62
CA LEU A 30 5.17 -2.16 -0.66
C LEU A 30 6.65 -1.79 -0.63
N LEU A 31 7.10 -1.05 0.39
CA LEU A 31 8.51 -0.68 0.51
C LEU A 31 9.43 -1.91 0.61
N PHE A 32 9.03 -2.91 1.39
CA PHE A 32 9.79 -4.16 1.54
C PHE A 32 9.86 -4.95 0.23
N LEU A 33 8.75 -5.09 -0.49
CA LEU A 33 8.71 -5.77 -1.79
C LEU A 33 9.50 -5.02 -2.85
N SER A 34 9.47 -3.69 -2.85
CA SER A 34 10.30 -2.88 -3.75
C SER A 34 11.79 -3.13 -3.48
N ALA A 35 12.22 -3.14 -2.20
CA ALA A 35 13.59 -3.45 -1.82
C ALA A 35 13.99 -4.89 -2.20
N LEU A 36 13.12 -5.87 -1.96
CA LEU A 36 13.34 -7.26 -2.42
C LEU A 36 13.49 -7.33 -3.93
N ASN A 37 12.67 -6.59 -4.68
CA ASN A 37 12.75 -6.57 -6.13
C ASN A 37 14.09 -5.99 -6.61
N VAL A 38 14.61 -4.96 -5.93
CA VAL A 38 15.96 -4.41 -6.16
C VAL A 38 17.07 -5.42 -5.87
N VAL A 39 16.89 -6.32 -4.90
CA VAL A 39 17.84 -7.42 -4.62
C VAL A 39 17.74 -8.54 -5.66
N PHE A 40 16.52 -8.94 -6.05
CA PHE A 40 16.27 -10.00 -7.04
C PHE A 40 16.67 -9.65 -8.48
N ALA A 41 16.38 -8.42 -8.91
CA ALA A 41 17.44 -7.44 -8.86
C ALA A 41 18.86 -7.94 -9.16
N PHE A 42 19.83 -7.45 -8.42
CA PHE A 42 21.25 -7.82 -8.55
C PHE A 42 21.54 -9.32 -8.78
N LEU A 43 20.74 -10.22 -8.22
CA LEU A 43 20.89 -11.68 -8.37
C LEU A 43 20.50 -12.26 -9.75
N LYS A 44 19.91 -11.48 -10.66
CA LYS A 44 19.42 -11.91 -12.00
C LYS A 44 18.40 -13.05 -11.95
N ILE A 45 17.61 -13.14 -10.88
CA ILE A 45 16.56 -14.15 -10.75
C ILE A 45 15.26 -13.60 -11.33
N GLY A 46 15.20 -13.53 -12.67
CA GLY A 46 14.11 -12.86 -13.41
C GLY A 46 12.72 -13.40 -13.09
N VAL A 47 12.57 -14.72 -12.90
CA VAL A 47 11.29 -15.35 -12.56
C VAL A 47 10.75 -14.87 -11.21
N LEU A 48 11.60 -14.81 -10.17
CA LEU A 48 11.19 -14.34 -8.85
C LEU A 48 10.92 -12.82 -8.84
N GLY A 49 11.68 -12.04 -9.61
CA GLY A 49 11.43 -10.61 -9.80
C GLY A 49 10.04 -10.34 -10.41
N PHE A 50 9.64 -11.11 -11.41
CA PHE A 50 8.33 -10.97 -12.05
C PHE A 50 7.18 -11.33 -11.09
N VAL A 51 7.29 -12.43 -10.34
CA VAL A 51 6.27 -12.81 -9.34
C VAL A 51 6.14 -11.74 -8.25
N THR A 52 7.27 -11.21 -7.78
CA THR A 52 7.30 -10.14 -6.76
C THR A 52 6.61 -8.87 -7.28
N LEU A 53 6.79 -8.56 -8.57
CA LEU A 53 6.15 -7.42 -9.21
C LEU A 53 4.63 -7.58 -9.33
N LEU A 54 4.13 -8.78 -9.62
CA LEU A 54 2.69 -9.06 -9.63
C LEU A 54 2.06 -8.86 -8.24
N ILE A 55 2.73 -9.36 -7.20
CA ILE A 55 2.29 -9.16 -5.80
C ILE A 55 2.32 -7.67 -5.45
N PHE A 56 3.37 -6.96 -5.86
CA PHE A 56 3.49 -5.52 -5.66
C PHE A 56 2.36 -4.74 -6.34
N LEU A 57 2.02 -5.08 -7.60
CA LEU A 57 0.90 -4.47 -8.33
C LEU A 57 -0.42 -4.67 -7.60
N PHE A 58 -0.69 -5.89 -7.12
CA PHE A 58 -1.92 -6.20 -6.39
C PHE A 58 -2.03 -5.40 -5.09
N LEU A 59 -0.95 -5.34 -4.30
CA LEU A 59 -0.89 -4.53 -3.08
C LEU A 59 -0.99 -3.04 -3.36
N PHE A 60 -0.43 -2.56 -4.48
CA PHE A 60 -0.51 -1.17 -4.89
C PHE A 60 -1.94 -0.76 -5.22
N VAL A 61 -2.71 -1.62 -5.90
CA VAL A 61 -4.14 -1.38 -6.16
C VAL A 61 -4.93 -1.29 -4.85
N ILE A 62 -4.67 -2.20 -3.89
CA ILE A 62 -5.32 -2.15 -2.57
C ILE A 62 -4.94 -0.86 -1.85
N PHE A 63 -3.66 -0.48 -1.86
CA PHE A 63 -3.16 0.73 -1.24
C PHE A 63 -3.82 2.00 -1.79
N VAL A 64 -3.96 2.10 -3.11
CA VAL A 64 -4.65 3.24 -3.74
C VAL A 64 -6.12 3.28 -3.35
N ARG A 65 -6.80 2.13 -3.31
CA ARG A 65 -8.21 2.06 -2.86
C ARG A 65 -8.36 2.45 -1.38
N ASP A 66 -7.44 2.02 -0.51
CA ASP A 66 -7.45 2.41 0.90
C ASP A 66 -7.14 3.90 1.09
N ILE A 67 -6.26 4.49 0.27
CA ILE A 67 -6.03 5.94 0.25
C ILE A 67 -7.30 6.68 -0.12
N ASP A 68 -7.94 6.30 -1.22
CA ASP A 68 -9.12 7.00 -1.72
C ASP A 68 -10.28 6.89 -0.71
N ALA A 69 -10.41 5.73 -0.03
CA ALA A 69 -11.36 5.55 1.06
C ALA A 69 -11.04 6.39 2.32
N LEU A 70 -9.75 6.66 2.59
CA LEU A 70 -9.32 7.56 3.67
C LEU A 70 -9.48 9.05 3.29
N ASP A 71 -9.38 9.37 2.00
CA ASP A 71 -9.59 10.73 1.46
C ASP A 71 -11.08 11.13 1.52
N GLU A 72 -11.98 10.19 1.18
CA GLU A 72 -13.45 10.37 1.26
C GLU A 72 -13.96 10.61 2.70
N GLU A 73 -13.22 10.14 3.72
CA GLU A 73 -13.53 10.41 5.14
C GLU A 73 -13.21 11.86 5.57
N GLY A 74 -12.75 12.73 4.65
CA GLY A 74 -12.60 14.17 4.89
C GLY A 74 -11.35 14.56 5.69
N HIS A 75 -10.46 13.61 5.96
CA HIS A 75 -9.26 13.85 6.75
C HIS A 75 -8.00 13.98 5.88
N ASN A 76 -7.34 15.15 5.96
CA ASN A 76 -5.96 15.40 5.50
C ASN A 76 -5.65 15.03 4.03
N THR A 77 -6.52 15.45 3.11
CA THR A 77 -6.40 15.36 1.64
C THR A 77 -5.00 15.65 1.09
N VAL A 78 -4.29 16.64 1.64
CA VAL A 78 -2.96 17.03 1.16
C VAL A 78 -1.89 15.97 1.44
N LYS A 79 -1.93 15.29 2.60
CA LYS A 79 -0.93 14.26 2.96
C LYS A 79 -1.20 12.96 2.19
N PHE A 80 -2.45 12.52 2.12
CA PHE A 80 -2.84 11.31 1.40
C PHE A 80 -2.53 11.39 -0.10
N ARG A 81 -2.78 12.54 -0.72
CA ARG A 81 -2.42 12.78 -2.12
C ARG A 81 -0.91 12.68 -2.36
N ARG A 82 -0.07 13.17 -1.44
CA ARG A 82 1.40 12.99 -1.51
C ARG A 82 1.82 11.52 -1.40
N TYR A 83 1.20 10.76 -0.50
CA TYR A 83 1.48 9.31 -0.39
C TYR A 83 1.09 8.55 -1.66
N LYS A 84 -0.02 8.92 -2.31
CA LYS A 84 -0.43 8.37 -3.60
C LYS A 84 0.61 8.65 -4.69
N THR A 85 1.07 9.90 -4.81
CA THR A 85 2.13 10.27 -5.77
C THR A 85 3.44 9.53 -5.47
N LEU A 86 3.86 9.46 -4.20
CA LEU A 86 5.10 8.79 -3.81
C LEU A 86 5.04 7.29 -4.14
N ALA A 87 3.93 6.63 -3.82
CA ALA A 87 3.74 5.23 -4.12
C ALA A 87 3.70 4.96 -5.64
N LEU A 88 3.11 5.87 -6.43
CA LEU A 88 3.14 5.81 -7.89
C LEU A 88 4.57 5.91 -8.43
N ILE A 89 5.39 6.82 -7.90
CA ILE A 89 6.79 6.96 -8.29
C ILE A 89 7.57 5.67 -7.98
N ILE A 90 7.40 5.13 -6.78
CA ILE A 90 8.03 3.86 -6.37
C ILE A 90 7.56 2.71 -7.27
N PHE A 91 6.28 2.68 -7.64
CA PHE A 91 5.73 1.71 -8.57
C PHE A 91 6.41 1.79 -9.94
N ILE A 92 6.47 2.98 -10.54
CA ILE A 92 7.10 3.17 -11.86
C ILE A 92 8.58 2.77 -11.81
N PHE A 93 9.29 3.15 -10.73
CA PHE A 93 10.70 2.81 -10.56
C PHE A 93 10.92 1.29 -10.43
N THR A 94 10.10 0.63 -9.61
CA THR A 94 10.16 -0.82 -9.40
C THR A 94 9.79 -1.57 -10.68
N PHE A 95 8.80 -1.06 -11.43
CA PHE A 95 8.39 -1.61 -12.71
C PHE A 95 9.49 -1.48 -13.77
N ALA A 96 10.08 -0.30 -13.92
CA ALA A 96 11.19 -0.07 -14.87
C ALA A 96 12.38 -0.99 -14.57
N MET A 97 12.77 -1.11 -13.30
CA MET A 97 13.88 -1.99 -12.88
C MET A 97 13.61 -3.47 -13.17
N ALA A 98 12.36 -3.92 -12.99
CA ALA A 98 11.98 -5.29 -13.27
C ALA A 98 11.85 -5.59 -14.77
N VAL A 99 11.30 -4.65 -15.56
CA VAL A 99 11.15 -4.79 -17.02
C VAL A 99 12.49 -4.71 -17.73
N LEU A 100 13.40 -3.81 -17.30
CA LEU A 100 14.76 -3.73 -17.86
C LEU A 100 15.62 -4.98 -17.62
N ARG A 101 15.11 -5.97 -16.86
CA ARG A 101 15.79 -7.22 -16.53
C ARG A 101 15.19 -8.46 -17.17
N ILE A 102 14.00 -8.35 -17.76
CA ILE A 102 13.46 -9.34 -18.69
C ILE A 102 14.18 -9.14 -20.03
#